data_AF-A0AA43JUL2-F1
#
_entry.id   AF-A0AA43JUL2-F1
#
_cell.length_a   1.000
_cell.length_b   1.000
_cell.length_c   1.000
_cell.angle_alpha   90.00
_cell.angle_beta   90.00
_cell.angle_gamma   90.00
#
_symmetry.space_group_name_H-M   'P 1'
#
loop_
_entity.id
_entity.type
_entity.pdbx_description
1 polymer ?
#
loop_
_entity_poly.entity_id
_entity_poly.type
_entity_poly.pdbx_seq_one_letter_code
_entity_poly.pdbx_strand_id
1 'polypeptide(L)'
;GAGKFAPIFHNTGAPDPDDLRGFRPMKKENVIQWDWFLEMTTSSAPFPQRARKIDTKLANALTTLHEGPVGSVLNKLAFRNLKRGIALGLPSGTSMARKYCLPEVSLEKDQPDALWFYLLREAETLPGSHAGQTLGALGSTIVCSVFAGLLLGDPSSYFNIEPCWTPDDDPLLRPGEDNQDSKKRWTLASIIRLSGLPVDTGDVSDQT
;
A
#
# COMPACT_ATOMS: atom_id res chain seq x y z
N GLY A 1 -11.71 9.85 -22.75
CA GLY A 1 -13.04 10.34 -23.17
C GLY A 1 -13.45 11.44 -22.21
N ALA A 2 -13.86 12.60 -22.73
CA ALA A 2 -14.34 13.71 -21.92
C ALA A 2 -15.72 13.36 -21.35
N GLY A 3 -15.75 12.77 -20.16
CA GLY A 3 -16.97 12.61 -19.37
C GLY A 3 -17.26 13.89 -18.61
N LYS A 4 -18.55 14.23 -18.44
CA LYS A 4 -18.99 15.31 -17.56
C LYS A 4 -18.30 15.17 -16.20
N PHE A 5 -17.54 16.18 -15.80
CA PHE A 5 -16.95 16.24 -14.47
C PHE A 5 -18.06 16.59 -13.48
N ALA A 6 -18.58 15.59 -12.78
CA ALA A 6 -19.39 15.81 -11.59
C ALA A 6 -18.43 15.98 -10.41
N PRO A 7 -18.42 17.13 -9.72
CA PRO A 7 -17.57 17.31 -8.55
C PRO A 7 -18.00 16.31 -7.46
N ILE A 8 -17.02 15.56 -6.94
CA ILE A 8 -17.21 14.51 -5.93
C ILE A 8 -17.89 15.06 -4.67
N PHE A 9 -17.65 16.34 -4.34
CA PHE A 9 -18.33 17.06 -3.26
C PHE A 9 -18.94 18.34 -3.82
N HIS A 10 -20.19 18.28 -4.27
CA HIS A 10 -20.85 19.46 -4.85
C HIS A 10 -21.49 20.30 -3.74
N ASN A 11 -20.75 21.32 -3.26
CA ASN A 11 -21.20 22.19 -2.17
C ASN A 11 -22.25 23.24 -2.58
N THR A 12 -22.58 23.33 -3.87
CA THR A 12 -23.55 24.29 -4.41
C THR A 12 -24.57 23.58 -5.30
N GLY A 13 -25.80 23.38 -4.83
CA GLY A 13 -26.88 22.84 -5.67
C GLY A 13 -27.80 21.86 -4.94
N ALA A 14 -28.85 21.43 -5.66
CA ALA A 14 -29.76 20.40 -5.19
C ALA A 14 -28.99 19.10 -4.86
N PRO A 15 -29.51 18.26 -3.94
CA PRO A 15 -28.91 16.97 -3.64
C PRO A 15 -28.73 16.14 -4.92
N ASP A 16 -27.49 16.00 -5.39
CA ASP A 16 -27.14 15.08 -6.45
C ASP A 16 -26.87 13.72 -5.81
N PRO A 17 -27.56 12.66 -6.24
CA PRO A 17 -27.41 11.35 -5.62
C PRO A 17 -26.07 10.67 -5.97
N ASP A 18 -25.25 11.19 -6.90
CA ASP A 18 -23.87 10.72 -7.18
C ASP A 18 -22.77 11.50 -6.43
N ASP A 19 -23.16 12.53 -5.69
CA ASP A 19 -22.23 13.33 -4.89
C ASP A 19 -21.95 12.65 -3.53
N LEU A 20 -20.73 12.79 -2.99
CA LEU A 20 -20.27 12.09 -1.78
C LEU A 20 -20.36 12.96 -0.51
N ARG A 21 -21.11 14.08 -0.51
CA ARG A 21 -21.48 14.77 0.74
C ARG A 21 -22.11 13.78 1.73
N GLY A 22 -21.66 13.86 2.99
CA GLY A 22 -22.07 12.96 4.08
C GLY A 22 -23.51 13.17 4.59
N PHE A 23 -23.85 12.46 5.66
CA PHE A 23 -25.18 12.45 6.31
C PHE A 23 -26.34 11.95 5.44
N ARG A 24 -26.04 11.06 4.49
CA ARG A 24 -27.03 10.34 3.68
C ARG A 24 -26.53 8.93 3.39
N PRO A 25 -27.43 7.97 3.14
CA PRO A 25 -27.05 6.63 2.69
C PRO A 25 -26.22 6.71 1.40
N MET A 26 -25.16 5.91 1.32
CA MET A 26 -24.39 5.79 0.07
C MET A 26 -25.16 4.96 -0.94
N LYS A 27 -25.13 5.38 -2.21
CA LYS A 27 -25.57 4.51 -3.31
C LYS A 27 -24.65 3.31 -3.43
N LYS A 28 -25.22 2.18 -3.86
CA LYS A 28 -24.47 0.96 -4.15
C LYS A 28 -23.30 1.18 -5.13
N GLU A 29 -23.45 2.10 -6.10
CA GLU A 29 -22.41 2.42 -7.08
C GLU A 29 -21.22 3.19 -6.48
N ASN A 30 -21.42 3.83 -5.32
CA ASN A 30 -20.43 4.65 -4.62
C ASN A 30 -19.78 3.91 -3.45
N VAL A 31 -20.19 2.67 -3.17
CA VAL A 31 -19.62 1.83 -2.12
C VAL A 31 -18.35 1.15 -2.64
N ILE A 32 -17.31 1.17 -1.82
CA ILE A 32 -16.08 0.45 -2.11
C ILE A 32 -16.36 -1.05 -1.95
N GLN A 33 -16.15 -1.81 -3.02
CA GLN A 33 -16.16 -3.27 -2.93
C GLN A 33 -14.82 -3.75 -2.37
N TRP A 34 -14.79 -4.04 -1.07
CA TRP A 34 -13.57 -4.37 -0.33
C TRP A 34 -12.91 -5.69 -0.77
N ASP A 35 -13.65 -6.62 -1.37
CA ASP A 35 -13.11 -7.87 -1.92
C ASP A 35 -11.98 -7.64 -2.94
N TRP A 36 -11.96 -6.49 -3.62
CA TRP A 36 -10.87 -6.17 -4.55
C TRP A 36 -9.54 -5.97 -3.83
N PHE A 37 -9.55 -5.58 -2.55
CA PHE A 37 -8.37 -5.14 -1.81
C PHE A 37 -8.00 -6.09 -0.68
N LEU A 38 -8.99 -6.69 -0.03
CA LEU A 38 -8.84 -7.48 1.19
C LEU A 38 -9.53 -8.85 1.00
N GLU A 39 -9.02 -9.85 1.70
CA GLU A 39 -9.66 -11.16 1.78
C GLU A 39 -10.83 -11.05 2.79
N MET A 40 -12.05 -10.92 2.26
CA MET A 40 -13.28 -10.79 3.05
C MET A 40 -14.05 -12.11 3.06
N THR A 41 -14.98 -12.30 3.99
CA THR A 41 -15.86 -13.50 3.99
C THR A 41 -16.73 -13.59 2.73
N THR A 42 -16.99 -12.46 2.07
CA THR A 42 -17.71 -12.35 0.79
C THR A 42 -16.84 -12.66 -0.43
N SER A 43 -15.53 -12.75 -0.25
CA SER A 43 -14.59 -12.88 -1.37
C SER A 43 -14.68 -14.26 -1.97
N SER A 44 -15.09 -14.31 -3.24
CA SER A 44 -15.01 -15.49 -4.09
C SER A 44 -14.04 -15.23 -5.25
N ALA A 45 -13.40 -16.27 -5.80
CA ALA A 45 -12.44 -16.10 -6.89
C ALA A 45 -13.08 -15.23 -8.02
N PRO A 46 -12.41 -14.16 -8.49
CA PRO A 46 -10.95 -13.94 -8.51
C PRO A 46 -10.38 -13.02 -7.39
N PHE A 47 -11.11 -12.76 -6.32
CA PHE A 47 -10.69 -11.84 -5.25
C PHE A 47 -9.60 -12.42 -4.31
N PRO A 48 -8.72 -11.59 -3.71
CA PRO A 48 -8.51 -10.16 -3.97
C PRO A 48 -7.57 -9.87 -5.15
N GLN A 49 -7.61 -8.65 -5.67
CA GLN A 49 -6.66 -8.20 -6.71
C GLN A 49 -5.28 -7.95 -6.08
N ARG A 50 -4.40 -8.93 -6.23
CA ARG A 50 -3.03 -8.85 -5.73
C ARG A 50 -2.21 -7.80 -6.50
N ALA A 51 -1.33 -7.13 -5.76
CA ALA A 51 -0.32 -6.26 -6.35
C ALA A 51 0.61 -7.03 -7.29
N ARG A 52 1.25 -6.30 -8.21
CA ARG A 52 2.33 -6.87 -9.03
C ARG A 52 3.53 -7.22 -8.15
N LYS A 53 4.36 -8.12 -8.66
CA LYS A 53 5.67 -8.42 -8.06
C LYS A 53 6.53 -7.16 -8.02
N ILE A 54 7.36 -7.07 -6.98
CA ILE A 54 8.45 -6.11 -6.87
C ILE A 54 9.57 -6.62 -7.77
N ASP A 55 9.71 -5.97 -8.92
CA ASP A 55 10.74 -6.29 -9.90
C ASP A 55 11.22 -5.01 -10.60
N THR A 56 12.19 -5.18 -11.51
CA THR A 56 12.76 -4.06 -12.28
C THR A 56 11.84 -3.50 -13.37
N LYS A 57 10.64 -4.07 -13.56
CA LYS A 57 9.69 -3.68 -14.61
C LYS A 57 8.61 -2.77 -14.03
N LEU A 58 8.46 -1.59 -14.64
CA LEU A 58 7.40 -0.67 -14.27
C LEU A 58 6.14 -0.87 -15.13
N ALA A 59 4.98 -0.63 -14.53
CA ALA A 59 3.74 -0.56 -15.29
C ALA A 59 3.77 0.60 -16.30
N ASN A 60 3.17 0.39 -17.48
CA ASN A 60 3.13 1.40 -18.54
C ASN A 60 2.52 2.74 -18.07
N ALA A 61 1.55 2.70 -17.16
CA ALA A 61 0.97 3.91 -16.58
C ALA A 61 2.00 4.82 -15.87
N LEU A 62 3.12 4.26 -15.41
CA LEU A 62 4.20 4.98 -14.70
C LEU A 62 5.24 5.59 -15.66
N THR A 63 5.11 5.37 -16.97
CA THR A 63 5.96 5.99 -17.99
C THR A 63 5.34 7.25 -18.60
N THR A 64 4.05 7.50 -18.34
CA THR A 64 3.26 8.63 -18.85
C THR A 64 2.62 9.41 -17.71
N LEU A 65 3.43 9.91 -16.78
CA LEU A 65 2.96 10.78 -15.70
C LEU A 65 2.80 12.23 -16.21
N HIS A 66 2.00 13.04 -15.53
CA HIS A 66 1.69 14.43 -15.95
C HIS A 66 2.45 15.43 -15.06
N GLU A 67 3.77 15.31 -15.02
CA GLU A 67 4.64 16.02 -14.05
C GLU A 67 5.52 17.07 -14.73
N GLY A 68 5.50 17.09 -16.06
CA GLY A 68 6.10 18.09 -16.92
C GLY A 68 5.48 18.04 -18.32
N PRO A 69 6.01 18.84 -19.27
CA PRO A 69 5.52 18.87 -20.64
C PRO A 69 5.50 17.48 -21.29
N VAL A 70 4.62 17.28 -22.28
CA VAL A 70 4.56 16.03 -23.06
C VAL A 70 5.95 15.67 -23.60
N GLY A 71 6.39 14.44 -23.39
CA GLY A 71 7.72 13.95 -23.78
C GLY A 71 8.84 14.20 -22.77
N SER A 72 8.60 14.92 -21.67
CA SER A 72 9.60 15.14 -20.62
C SER A 72 10.04 13.83 -19.95
N VAL A 73 11.35 13.68 -19.71
CA VAL A 73 11.90 12.56 -18.92
C VAL A 73 11.40 12.56 -17.48
N LEU A 74 10.93 13.70 -16.96
CA LEU A 74 10.30 13.80 -15.64
C LEU A 74 8.97 13.06 -15.58
N ASN A 75 8.33 12.78 -16.71
CA ASN A 75 7.11 11.98 -16.75
C ASN A 75 7.38 10.48 -16.56
N LYS A 76 8.65 10.05 -16.49
CA LYS A 76 9.06 8.67 -16.23
C LYS A 76 9.41 8.48 -14.75
N LEU A 77 8.65 7.65 -14.03
CA LEU A 77 8.87 7.41 -12.60
C LEU A 77 10.31 6.95 -12.28
N ALA A 78 10.85 5.99 -13.06
CA ALA A 78 12.20 5.47 -12.85
C ALA A 78 13.25 6.60 -12.86
N PHE A 79 13.20 7.48 -13.86
CA PHE A 79 14.11 8.60 -13.96
C PHE A 79 14.03 9.52 -12.75
N ARG A 80 12.80 9.81 -12.27
CA ARG A 80 12.61 10.64 -11.07
C ARG A 80 13.20 10.00 -9.82
N ASN A 81 12.99 8.71 -9.61
CA ASN A 81 13.52 8.00 -8.45
C ASN A 81 15.06 8.00 -8.46
N LEU A 82 15.67 7.78 -9.62
CA LEU A 82 17.13 7.87 -9.78
C LEU A 82 17.65 9.28 -9.52
N LYS A 83 17.04 10.30 -10.14
CA LYS A 83 17.40 11.71 -9.94
C LYS A 83 17.27 12.11 -8.47
N ARG A 84 16.20 11.67 -7.79
CA ARG A 84 15.97 11.95 -6.37
C ARG A 84 17.03 11.27 -5.49
N GLY A 85 17.41 10.03 -5.81
CA GLY A 85 18.47 9.33 -5.09
C GLY A 85 19.81 10.08 -5.17
N ILE A 86 20.18 10.57 -6.35
CA ILE A 86 21.37 11.40 -6.54
C ILE A 86 21.26 12.72 -5.76
N ALA A 87 20.12 13.41 -5.87
CA ALA A 87 19.90 14.70 -5.19
C ALA A 87 19.96 14.59 -3.66
N LEU A 88 19.57 13.45 -3.09
CA LEU A 88 19.65 13.16 -1.66
C LEU A 88 20.99 12.57 -1.23
N GLY A 89 21.94 12.36 -2.15
CA GLY A 89 23.24 11.78 -1.85
C GLY A 89 23.14 10.33 -1.35
N LEU A 90 22.16 9.56 -1.83
CA LEU A 90 21.98 8.18 -1.40
C LEU A 90 23.20 7.32 -1.81
N PRO A 91 23.66 6.41 -0.94
CA PRO A 91 24.72 5.47 -1.28
C PRO A 91 24.28 4.52 -2.39
N SER A 92 25.25 3.87 -3.04
CA SER A 92 24.96 2.81 -4.01
C SER A 92 24.39 1.56 -3.34
N GLY A 93 23.67 0.73 -4.11
CA GLY A 93 23.08 -0.50 -3.59
C GLY A 93 24.14 -1.50 -3.13
N THR A 94 25.16 -1.74 -3.96
CA THR A 94 26.28 -2.63 -3.60
C THR A 94 27.03 -2.16 -2.35
N SER A 95 27.21 -0.84 -2.20
CA SER A 95 27.88 -0.27 -1.02
C SER A 95 27.10 -0.52 0.26
N MET A 96 25.78 -0.43 0.20
CA MET A 96 24.91 -0.75 1.33
C MET A 96 24.89 -2.26 1.62
N ALA A 97 24.82 -3.11 0.60
CA ALA A 97 24.89 -4.56 0.78
C ALA A 97 26.19 -4.98 1.49
N ARG A 98 27.35 -4.45 1.06
CA ARG A 98 28.63 -4.67 1.75
C ARG A 98 28.62 -4.18 3.20
N LYS A 99 28.09 -2.97 3.44
CA LYS A 99 28.02 -2.40 4.79
C LYS A 99 27.24 -3.28 5.77
N TYR A 100 26.17 -3.93 5.29
CA TYR A 100 25.36 -4.85 6.11
C TYR A 100 25.77 -6.32 5.97
N CYS A 101 26.88 -6.62 5.31
CA CYS A 101 27.37 -7.98 5.05
C CYS A 101 26.30 -8.88 4.39
N LEU A 102 25.50 -8.30 3.49
CA LEU A 102 24.44 -9.00 2.75
C LEU A 102 24.95 -9.46 1.37
N PRO A 103 24.36 -10.52 0.78
CA PRO A 103 24.69 -10.95 -0.57
C PRO A 103 24.52 -9.82 -1.58
N GLU A 104 25.54 -9.61 -2.42
CA GLU A 104 25.48 -8.62 -3.49
C GLU A 104 24.66 -9.12 -4.68
N VAL A 105 23.83 -8.24 -5.24
CA VAL A 105 23.10 -8.48 -6.48
C VAL A 105 24.05 -8.22 -7.66
N SER A 106 24.10 -9.17 -8.59
CA SER A 106 24.84 -8.98 -9.84
C SER A 106 24.07 -8.03 -10.76
N LEU A 107 24.69 -6.90 -11.08
CA LEU A 107 24.14 -5.89 -11.99
C LEU A 107 24.78 -6.02 -13.38
N GLU A 108 23.97 -5.88 -14.42
CA GLU A 108 24.46 -5.80 -15.80
C GLU A 108 25.11 -4.43 -16.07
N LYS A 109 25.93 -4.33 -17.11
CA LYS A 109 26.75 -3.12 -17.39
C LYS A 109 25.92 -1.85 -17.59
N ASP A 110 24.69 -1.97 -18.07
CA ASP A 110 23.75 -0.88 -18.32
C ASP A 110 22.78 -0.62 -17.16
N GLN A 111 22.84 -1.44 -16.10
CA GLN A 111 21.99 -1.30 -14.93
C GLN A 111 22.63 -0.33 -13.92
N PRO A 112 21.87 0.65 -13.40
CA PRO A 112 22.41 1.60 -12.44
C PRO A 112 22.56 0.94 -11.06
N ASP A 113 23.71 1.10 -10.41
CA ASP A 113 23.90 0.76 -8.98
C ASP A 113 23.26 1.83 -8.05
N ALA A 114 22.14 2.41 -8.47
CA ALA A 114 21.36 3.30 -7.63
C ALA A 114 20.55 2.47 -6.64
N LEU A 115 20.56 2.85 -5.35
CA LEU A 115 19.90 2.09 -4.29
C LEU A 115 18.47 1.64 -4.65
N TRP A 116 17.63 2.54 -5.16
CA TRP A 116 16.26 2.19 -5.54
C TRP A 116 16.18 1.08 -6.59
N PHE A 117 17.00 1.15 -7.65
CA PHE A 117 17.02 0.11 -8.68
C PHE A 117 17.59 -1.20 -8.14
N TYR A 118 18.66 -1.12 -7.36
CA TYR A 118 19.29 -2.27 -6.72
C TYR A 118 18.28 -3.04 -5.86
N LEU A 119 17.46 -2.35 -5.05
CA LEU A 119 16.44 -2.98 -4.21
C LEU A 119 15.36 -3.71 -5.01
N LEU A 120 14.97 -3.19 -6.19
CA LEU A 120 14.05 -3.88 -7.10
C LEU A 120 14.69 -5.14 -7.69
N ARG A 121 15.96 -5.04 -8.11
CA ARG A 121 16.71 -6.19 -8.64
C ARG A 121 16.96 -7.25 -7.56
N GLU A 122 17.24 -6.82 -6.33
CA GLU A 122 17.35 -7.68 -5.16
C GLU A 122 16.06 -8.47 -4.94
N ALA A 123 14.92 -7.78 -4.92
CA ALA A 123 13.62 -8.39 -4.75
C ALA A 123 13.29 -9.38 -5.88
N GLU A 124 13.66 -9.06 -7.11
CA GLU A 124 13.41 -9.91 -8.29
C GLU A 124 14.24 -11.20 -8.27
N THR A 125 15.52 -11.13 -7.88
CA THR A 125 16.52 -12.16 -8.19
C THR A 125 17.02 -12.98 -7.01
N LEU A 126 17.00 -12.46 -5.78
CA LEU A 126 17.55 -13.20 -4.64
C LEU A 126 16.52 -14.22 -4.08
N PRO A 127 16.97 -15.37 -3.54
CA PRO A 127 16.06 -16.40 -3.05
C PRO A 127 15.15 -15.95 -1.89
N GLY A 128 15.61 -15.00 -1.06
CA GLY A 128 14.89 -14.55 0.14
C GLY A 128 13.67 -13.65 -0.11
N SER A 129 13.47 -13.16 -1.34
CA SER A 129 12.38 -12.24 -1.70
C SER A 129 11.21 -12.90 -2.44
N HIS A 130 11.21 -14.24 -2.48
CA HIS A 130 10.12 -15.04 -3.06
C HIS A 130 9.78 -14.65 -4.51
N ALA A 131 10.82 -14.36 -5.31
CA ALA A 131 10.70 -13.90 -6.70
C ALA A 131 9.81 -12.65 -6.84
N GLY A 132 10.12 -11.62 -6.05
CA GLY A 132 9.44 -10.32 -6.04
C GLY A 132 8.14 -10.27 -5.25
N GLN A 133 7.79 -11.27 -4.44
CA GLN A 133 6.60 -11.16 -3.57
C GLN A 133 6.89 -10.32 -2.31
N THR A 134 8.15 -10.22 -1.92
CA THR A 134 8.60 -9.37 -0.81
C THR A 134 9.85 -8.60 -1.22
N LEU A 135 10.23 -7.59 -0.42
CA LEU A 135 11.54 -6.96 -0.56
C LEU A 135 12.65 -7.98 -0.27
N GLY A 136 13.84 -7.75 -0.81
CA GLY A 136 15.05 -8.46 -0.42
C GLY A 136 15.53 -8.09 0.99
N ALA A 137 16.63 -8.69 1.43
CA ALA A 137 17.14 -8.51 2.79
C ALA A 137 17.53 -7.05 3.05
N LEU A 138 18.21 -6.40 2.11
CA LEU A 138 18.61 -5.01 2.25
C LEU A 138 17.40 -4.08 2.23
N GLY A 139 16.48 -4.27 1.27
CA GLY A 139 15.25 -3.47 1.18
C GLY A 139 14.39 -3.60 2.43
N SER A 140 14.20 -4.81 2.92
CA SER A 140 13.47 -5.09 4.16
C SER A 140 14.17 -4.48 5.37
N THR A 141 15.50 -4.58 5.47
CA THR A 141 16.28 -3.98 6.56
C THR A 141 16.06 -2.48 6.63
N ILE A 142 16.12 -1.78 5.49
CA ILE A 142 15.90 -0.33 5.43
C ILE A 142 14.49 0.02 5.92
N VAL A 143 13.47 -0.63 5.39
CA VAL A 143 12.06 -0.36 5.74
C VAL A 143 11.76 -0.70 7.19
N CYS A 144 12.14 -1.89 7.65
CA CYS A 144 11.93 -2.35 9.02
C CYS A 144 12.68 -1.48 10.03
N SER A 145 13.89 -1.01 9.71
CA SER A 145 14.64 -0.12 10.60
C SER A 145 13.95 1.23 10.79
N VAL A 146 13.30 1.76 9.74
CA VAL A 146 12.50 2.99 9.85
C VAL A 146 11.31 2.77 10.79
N PHE A 147 10.54 1.69 10.59
CA PHE A 147 9.41 1.39 11.48
C PHE A 147 9.84 1.12 12.92
N ALA A 148 10.92 0.36 13.12
CA ALA A 148 11.48 0.12 14.45
C ALA A 148 11.91 1.43 15.12
N GLY A 149 12.57 2.33 14.38
CA GLY A 149 12.94 3.65 14.87
C GLY A 149 11.74 4.52 15.26
N LEU A 150 10.65 4.49 14.46
CA LEU A 150 9.42 5.21 14.78
C LEU A 150 8.74 4.65 16.04
N LEU A 151 8.62 3.32 16.16
CA LEU A 151 7.99 2.68 17.31
C LEU A 151 8.77 2.90 18.61
N LEU A 152 10.09 2.71 18.57
CA LEU A 152 10.96 2.89 19.74
C LEU A 152 11.16 4.36 20.10
N GLY A 153 11.19 5.24 19.10
CA GLY A 153 11.47 6.67 19.26
C GLY A 153 10.28 7.48 19.75
N ASP A 154 9.06 6.97 19.68
CA ASP A 154 7.84 7.62 20.19
C ASP A 154 7.48 7.07 21.59
N PRO A 155 7.67 7.85 22.67
CA PRO A 155 7.34 7.42 24.03
C PRO A 155 5.84 7.12 24.24
N SER A 156 4.98 7.66 23.38
CA SER A 156 3.53 7.45 23.41
C SER A 156 3.06 6.31 22.51
N SER A 157 3.97 5.63 21.81
CA SER A 157 3.62 4.47 21.00
C SER A 157 3.07 3.35 21.87
N TYR A 158 2.09 2.60 21.36
CA TYR A 158 1.52 1.44 22.05
C TYR A 158 2.60 0.41 22.45
N PHE A 159 3.64 0.30 21.62
CA PHE A 159 4.80 -0.55 21.88
C PHE A 159 5.54 -0.18 23.19
N ASN A 160 5.56 1.10 23.56
CA ASN A 160 6.23 1.60 24.76
C ASN A 160 5.30 1.68 25.97
N ILE A 161 4.06 2.15 25.79
CA ILE A 161 3.12 2.35 26.90
C ILE A 161 2.49 1.04 27.39
N GLU A 162 2.24 0.10 26.48
CA GLU A 162 1.59 -1.18 26.80
C GLU A 162 2.13 -2.32 25.91
N PRO A 163 3.38 -2.77 26.14
CA PRO A 163 4.11 -3.64 25.21
C PRO A 163 3.49 -5.03 24.97
N CYS A 164 2.61 -5.48 25.88
CA CYS A 164 1.95 -6.78 25.80
C CYS A 164 0.52 -6.69 25.28
N TRP A 165 0.03 -5.50 24.94
CA TRP A 165 -1.34 -5.35 24.47
C TRP A 165 -1.58 -6.07 23.16
N THR A 166 -2.74 -6.69 23.09
CA THR A 166 -3.30 -7.27 21.89
C THR A 166 -4.75 -6.80 21.74
N PRO A 167 -5.31 -6.80 20.52
CA PRO A 167 -6.73 -6.48 20.35
C PRO A 167 -7.67 -7.43 21.11
N ASP A 168 -7.21 -8.63 21.51
CA ASP A 168 -8.01 -9.56 22.32
C ASP A 168 -8.19 -9.09 23.78
N ASP A 169 -7.40 -8.11 24.22
CA ASP A 169 -7.48 -7.51 25.56
C ASP A 169 -8.52 -6.38 25.65
N ASP A 170 -9.01 -5.86 24.51
CA ASP A 170 -9.97 -4.77 24.46
C ASP A 170 -11.42 -5.28 24.60
N PRO A 171 -12.15 -4.91 25.67
CA PRO A 171 -13.51 -5.40 25.91
C PRO A 171 -14.54 -4.92 24.88
N LEU A 172 -14.22 -3.91 24.07
CA LEU A 172 -15.09 -3.43 23.00
C LEU A 172 -14.97 -4.28 21.73
N LEU A 173 -13.89 -5.04 21.60
CA LEU A 173 -13.65 -5.91 20.46
C LEU A 173 -14.25 -7.29 20.72
N ARG A 174 -14.90 -7.85 19.69
CA ARG A 174 -15.58 -9.15 19.75
C ARG A 174 -14.86 -10.16 18.86
N PRO A 175 -13.92 -10.94 19.43
CA PRO A 175 -13.20 -11.96 18.68
C PRO A 175 -14.16 -12.96 18.02
N GLY A 176 -13.88 -13.30 16.77
CA GLY A 176 -14.70 -14.19 15.94
C GLY A 176 -15.82 -13.50 15.19
N GLU A 177 -16.33 -12.36 15.65
CA GLU A 177 -17.31 -11.53 14.94
C GLU A 177 -16.61 -10.40 14.18
N ASP A 178 -15.83 -9.57 14.89
CA ASP A 178 -15.20 -8.39 14.30
C ASP A 178 -13.97 -8.75 13.44
N ASN A 179 -13.37 -9.92 13.65
CA ASN A 179 -12.22 -10.41 12.89
C ASN A 179 -12.51 -11.67 12.05
N GLN A 180 -13.78 -11.87 11.70
CA GLN A 180 -14.25 -13.04 10.96
C GLN A 180 -13.60 -13.22 9.57
N ASP A 181 -13.27 -12.11 8.89
CA ASP A 181 -12.69 -12.12 7.54
C ASP A 181 -11.29 -12.73 7.46
N SER A 182 -10.56 -12.77 8.58
CA SER A 182 -9.13 -13.08 8.59
C SER A 182 -8.78 -14.31 9.43
N LYS A 183 -9.68 -15.30 9.48
CA LYS A 183 -9.51 -16.53 10.29
C LYS A 183 -9.20 -16.21 11.76
N LYS A 184 -9.93 -15.26 12.34
CA LYS A 184 -9.75 -14.78 13.72
C LYS A 184 -8.43 -14.05 14.00
N ARG A 185 -7.73 -13.57 12.96
CA ARG A 185 -6.62 -12.63 13.12
C ARG A 185 -7.14 -11.21 12.97
N TRP A 186 -6.68 -10.31 13.84
CA TRP A 186 -6.94 -8.89 13.72
C TRP A 186 -6.14 -8.30 12.54
N THR A 187 -6.85 -7.81 11.52
CA THR A 187 -6.25 -7.23 10.31
C THR A 187 -6.96 -5.95 9.90
N LEU A 188 -6.52 -5.34 8.79
CA LEU A 188 -7.22 -4.20 8.21
C LEU A 188 -8.70 -4.53 7.88
N ALA A 189 -9.02 -5.77 7.52
CA ALA A 189 -10.41 -6.20 7.30
C ALA A 189 -11.25 -6.04 8.57
N SER A 190 -10.68 -6.33 9.74
CA SER A 190 -11.33 -6.12 11.04
C SER A 190 -11.62 -4.65 11.28
N ILE A 191 -10.68 -3.76 10.95
CA ILE A 191 -10.86 -2.30 11.09
C ILE A 191 -11.98 -1.81 10.17
N ILE A 192 -12.04 -2.29 8.92
CA ILE A 192 -13.12 -1.94 7.99
C ILE A 192 -14.47 -2.38 8.56
N ARG A 193 -14.57 -3.61 9.10
CA ARG A 193 -15.81 -4.10 9.71
C ARG A 193 -16.22 -3.26 10.94
N LEU A 194 -15.28 -2.98 11.83
CA LEU A 194 -15.51 -2.15 13.02
C LEU A 194 -15.92 -0.71 12.69
N SER A 195 -15.52 -0.19 11.53
CA SER A 195 -15.88 1.16 11.10
C SER A 195 -17.36 1.30 10.71
N GLY A 196 -18.09 0.20 10.56
CA GLY A 196 -19.48 0.20 10.08
C GLY A 196 -19.63 0.58 8.61
N LEU A 197 -18.52 0.61 7.86
CA LEU A 197 -18.56 0.78 6.40
C LEU A 197 -19.20 -0.47 5.77
N PRO A 198 -20.01 -0.31 4.71
CA PRO A 198 -20.57 -1.44 4.00
C PRO A 198 -19.47 -2.37 3.49
N VAL A 199 -19.57 -3.64 3.83
CA VAL A 199 -18.67 -4.70 3.38
C VAL A 199 -19.33 -5.55 2.30
N ASP A 200 -20.65 -5.72 2.37
CA ASP A 200 -21.43 -6.43 1.37
C ASP A 200 -22.57 -5.57 0.78
N THR A 201 -23.30 -6.15 -0.18
CA THR A 201 -24.39 -5.42 -0.86
C THR A 201 -25.67 -5.31 -0.02
N GLY A 202 -25.83 -6.14 1.01
CA GLY A 202 -26.91 -6.07 2.00
C GLY A 202 -26.68 -4.96 3.02
N ASP A 203 -25.43 -4.70 3.40
CA ASP A 203 -25.06 -3.59 4.29
C ASP A 203 -25.47 -2.22 3.73
N VAL A 204 -25.58 -2.09 2.41
CA VAL A 204 -26.00 -0.84 1.74
C VAL A 204 -27.51 -0.62 1.87
N SER A 205 -28.32 -1.69 1.87
CA SER A 205 -29.77 -1.59 2.05
C SER A 205 -30.19 -1.32 3.49
N ASP A 206 -29.36 -1.70 4.46
CA ASP A 206 -29.65 -1.52 5.90
C ASP A 206 -29.25 -0.13 6.42
N GLN A 207 -28.75 0.77 5.56
CA GLN A 207 -28.44 2.16 5.91
C GLN A 207 -29.66 3.10 5.87
N THR A 208 -30.87 2.59 5.63
CA THR A 208 -32.12 3.37 5.51
C THR A 208 -32.86 3.56 6.83
#